data_AF-A0AAU0RGP9-F1
#
_entry.id   AF-A0AAU0RGP9-F1
#
_cell.length_a   1.000
_cell.length_b   1.000
_cell.length_c   1.000
_cell.angle_alpha   90.00
_cell.angle_beta   90.00
_cell.angle_gamma   90.00
#
_symmetry.space_group_name_H-M   'P 1'
#
loop_
_entity.id
_entity.type
_entity.pdbx_description
1 polymer ?
#
loop_
_entity_poly.entity_id
_entity_poly.type
_entity_poly.pdbx_seq_one_letter_code
_entity_poly.pdbx_strand_id
1 'polypeptide(L)'
;MNKGPISQFIQHHYRHFNAAALVDAAKGYEAHLLEGGKMLVSLAGAMSTAELGISFAEMIRQGKVDIISCTGANLEEDIMNLVAHTHYKRVPHYRDLSPQEEWDLLQDGFNRVTDTCIPEEEAFRRIQEHIHKIWKDAEDKGERYFPHEYMYKLLLSGVMKEHYEIDPKNSWMLAAAEKNIPIVVPGWEDSTMGNIFASYCIKGELKPSTMKSGIEYMIWLADWYKHNSGGKGVGFFQIGGGIAGDFPICVVPMMYQDLEWHDVPFWGYFCQISDSTTSYGSYSGAVPNEKITWGKLDINTPKFIVESDATIVAPLIFSYLLGW
;
A
#
# COMPACT_ATOMS: atom_id res chain seq x y z
N MET A 1 11.78 -3.06 23.78
CA MET A 1 11.85 -4.44 23.23
C MET A 1 13.31 -4.76 22.97
N ASN A 2 13.74 -6.02 23.16
CA ASN A 2 15.11 -6.41 22.80
C ASN A 2 15.22 -6.43 21.26
N LYS A 3 16.24 -5.77 20.72
CA LYS A 3 16.52 -5.73 19.28
C LYS A 3 17.16 -7.06 18.85
N GLY A 4 16.63 -7.69 17.81
CA GLY A 4 17.16 -8.94 17.25
C GLY A 4 18.41 -8.73 16.38
N PRO A 5 18.98 -9.81 15.82
CA PRO A 5 20.23 -9.76 15.04
C PRO A 5 20.20 -8.78 13.87
N ILE A 6 19.08 -8.66 13.13
CA ILE A 6 18.99 -7.74 11.98
C ILE A 6 18.99 -6.30 12.49
N SER A 7 18.19 -6.03 13.52
CA SER A 7 18.14 -4.73 14.19
C SER A 7 19.52 -4.30 14.71
N GLN A 8 20.26 -5.22 15.34
CA GLN A 8 21.61 -4.96 15.84
C GLN A 8 22.60 -4.73 14.70
N PHE A 9 22.49 -5.50 13.62
CA PHE A 9 23.32 -5.35 12.42
C PHE A 9 23.18 -3.94 11.83
N ILE A 10 21.95 -3.48 11.55
CA ILE A 10 21.76 -2.15 10.96
C ILE A 10 22.20 -1.04 11.94
N GLN A 11 21.94 -1.19 13.23
CA GLN A 11 22.43 -0.22 14.24
C GLN A 11 23.96 -0.16 14.31
N HIS A 12 24.64 -1.29 14.10
CA HIS A 12 26.09 -1.36 14.17
C HIS A 12 26.77 -0.82 12.91
N HIS A 13 26.24 -1.15 11.72
CA HIS A 13 26.90 -0.87 10.44
C HIS A 13 26.40 0.39 9.74
N TYR A 14 25.14 0.78 9.90
CA TYR A 14 24.54 1.88 9.14
C TYR A 14 24.71 3.22 9.86
N ARG A 15 25.92 3.79 9.75
CA ARG A 15 26.34 4.98 10.53
C ARG A 15 26.20 6.33 9.83
N HIS A 16 26.29 6.35 8.49
CA HIS A 16 26.35 7.59 7.71
C HIS A 16 25.52 7.50 6.41
N PHE A 17 25.26 8.66 5.81
CA PHE A 17 24.56 8.81 4.52
C PHE A 17 23.17 8.15 4.50
N ASN A 18 22.76 7.62 3.35
CA ASN A 18 21.45 7.00 3.17
C ASN A 18 21.20 5.82 4.13
N ALA A 19 22.26 5.10 4.51
CA ALA A 19 22.16 4.02 5.48
C ALA A 19 21.79 4.54 6.89
N ALA A 20 22.35 5.68 7.32
CA ALA A 20 21.93 6.32 8.58
C ALA A 20 20.48 6.79 8.53
N ALA A 21 20.05 7.37 7.41
CA ALA A 21 18.68 7.83 7.22
C ALA A 21 17.66 6.70 7.42
N LEU A 22 17.97 5.48 6.96
CA LEU A 22 17.16 4.28 7.21
C LEU A 22 16.99 4.00 8.71
N VAL A 23 18.09 4.00 9.47
CA VAL A 23 18.07 3.73 10.91
C VAL A 23 17.33 4.84 11.67
N ASP A 24 17.55 6.09 11.29
CA ASP A 24 16.90 7.24 11.94
C ASP A 24 15.40 7.28 11.64
N ALA A 25 14.98 6.93 10.41
CA ALA A 25 13.59 6.74 10.06
C ALA A 25 12.94 5.64 10.92
N ALA A 26 13.60 4.48 11.07
CA ALA A 26 13.10 3.38 11.88
C ALA A 26 12.97 3.73 13.37
N LYS A 27 13.95 4.47 13.93
CA LYS A 27 13.88 5.00 15.29
C LYS A 27 12.76 6.02 15.46
N GLY A 28 12.57 6.92 14.50
CA GLY A 28 11.50 7.91 14.52
C GLY A 28 10.12 7.25 14.47
N TYR A 29 9.95 6.21 13.65
CA TYR A 29 8.73 5.40 13.60
C TYR A 29 8.48 4.73 14.95
N GLU A 30 9.49 4.04 15.51
CA GLU A 30 9.38 3.40 16.82
C GLU A 30 9.01 4.40 17.92
N ALA A 31 9.67 5.57 17.95
CA ALA A 31 9.38 6.62 18.92
C ALA A 31 7.94 7.12 18.78
N HIS A 32 7.47 7.37 17.56
CA HIS A 32 6.11 7.82 17.30
C HIS A 32 5.07 6.82 17.84
N LEU A 33 5.26 5.52 17.58
CA LEU A 33 4.40 4.46 18.13
C LEU A 33 4.47 4.39 19.67
N LEU A 34 5.66 4.46 20.26
CA LEU A 34 5.85 4.38 21.72
C LEU A 34 5.21 5.55 22.46
N GLU A 35 5.11 6.71 21.81
CA GLU A 35 4.43 7.88 22.34
C GLU A 35 2.90 7.86 22.10
N GLY A 36 2.37 6.77 21.55
CA GLY A 36 0.93 6.56 21.31
C GLY A 36 0.42 7.14 19.98
N GLY A 37 1.32 7.50 19.07
CA GLY A 37 0.97 7.93 17.71
C GLY A 37 0.54 6.75 16.84
N LYS A 38 -0.27 7.06 15.82
CA LYS A 38 -0.78 6.09 14.84
C LYS A 38 -0.02 6.18 13.54
N MET A 39 -0.03 5.14 12.71
CA MET A 39 0.77 5.11 11.49
C MET A 39 -0.05 4.78 10.25
N LEU A 40 0.01 5.69 9.27
CA LEU A 40 -0.35 5.41 7.89
C LEU A 40 0.87 4.87 7.15
N VAL A 41 0.70 3.74 6.47
CA VAL A 41 1.68 3.24 5.50
C VAL A 41 1.11 3.36 4.09
N SER A 42 1.80 4.06 3.19
CA SER A 42 1.42 4.10 1.78
C SER A 42 2.26 3.16 0.94
N LEU A 43 1.63 2.35 0.10
CA LEU A 43 2.26 1.36 -0.78
C LEU A 43 2.05 1.75 -2.25
N ALA A 44 3.11 2.28 -2.86
CA ALA A 44 3.24 2.44 -4.31
C ALA A 44 4.27 1.46 -4.88
N GLY A 45 4.47 1.49 -6.21
CA GLY A 45 5.28 0.48 -6.90
C GLY A 45 4.62 -0.90 -6.82
N ALA A 46 5.30 -1.95 -7.30
CA ALA A 46 4.76 -3.31 -7.30
C ALA A 46 5.15 -4.09 -6.03
N MET A 47 4.88 -3.51 -4.84
CA MET A 47 5.35 -4.06 -3.57
C MET A 47 4.68 -5.38 -3.18
N SER A 48 3.45 -5.61 -3.65
CA SER A 48 2.75 -6.88 -3.45
C SER A 48 3.33 -7.98 -4.33
N THR A 49 3.61 -7.69 -5.61
CA THR A 49 4.39 -8.58 -6.48
C THR A 49 5.81 -8.82 -5.96
N ALA A 50 6.44 -7.82 -5.33
CA ALA A 50 7.76 -7.97 -4.69
C ALA A 50 7.71 -8.72 -3.34
N GLU A 51 6.55 -9.27 -2.96
CA GLU A 51 6.35 -10.07 -1.74
C GLU A 51 6.68 -9.32 -0.44
N LEU A 52 6.53 -8.00 -0.41
CA LEU A 52 6.73 -7.20 0.81
C LEU A 52 5.83 -7.68 1.96
N GLY A 53 4.71 -8.34 1.63
CA GLY A 53 3.79 -8.97 2.57
C GLY A 53 4.45 -9.91 3.59
N ILE A 54 5.58 -10.56 3.26
CA ILE A 54 6.34 -11.42 4.19
C ILE A 54 6.67 -10.69 5.50
N SER A 55 7.02 -9.40 5.42
CA SER A 55 7.36 -8.58 6.58
C SER A 55 6.26 -7.57 6.94
N PHE A 56 5.55 -7.05 5.93
CA PHE A 56 4.50 -6.06 6.14
C PHE A 56 3.24 -6.64 6.80
N ALA A 57 2.88 -7.89 6.50
CA ALA A 57 1.76 -8.54 7.18
C ALA A 57 2.00 -8.68 8.69
N GLU A 58 3.25 -8.91 9.11
CA GLU A 58 3.58 -8.98 10.54
C GLU A 58 3.56 -7.60 11.21
N MET A 59 3.95 -6.53 10.51
CA MET A 59 3.76 -5.14 10.98
C MET A 59 2.29 -4.87 11.30
N ILE A 60 1.38 -5.29 10.42
CA ILE A 60 -0.08 -5.17 10.63
C ILE A 60 -0.53 -6.01 11.83
N ARG A 61 -0.11 -7.28 11.92
CA ARG A 61 -0.53 -8.18 13.02
C ARG A 61 -0.12 -7.68 14.39
N GLN A 62 1.06 -7.07 14.49
CA GLN A 62 1.57 -6.48 15.73
C GLN A 62 1.02 -5.08 16.02
N GLY A 63 0.08 -4.57 15.23
CA GLY A 63 -0.57 -3.27 15.46
C GLY A 63 0.40 -2.09 15.28
N LYS A 64 1.37 -2.23 14.38
CA LYS A 64 2.33 -1.17 14.04
C LYS A 64 1.87 -0.33 12.86
N VAL A 65 0.72 -0.67 12.26
CA VAL A 65 0.09 0.01 11.13
C VAL A 65 -1.39 0.17 11.47
N ASP A 66 -1.91 1.39 11.37
CA ASP A 66 -3.29 1.74 11.73
C ASP A 66 -4.17 1.98 10.50
N ILE A 67 -3.57 2.37 9.39
CA ILE A 67 -4.24 2.65 8.11
C ILE A 67 -3.26 2.45 6.96
N ILE A 68 -3.78 2.01 5.81
CA ILE A 68 -3.00 1.83 4.59
C ILE A 68 -3.55 2.72 3.48
N SER A 69 -2.67 3.22 2.61
CA SER A 69 -3.07 3.78 1.31
C SER A 69 -2.30 3.07 0.21
N CYS A 70 -2.96 2.49 -0.78
CA CYS A 70 -2.25 1.74 -1.83
C CYS A 70 -2.87 1.93 -3.21
N THR A 71 -2.09 1.65 -4.25
CA THR A 71 -2.63 1.51 -5.61
C THR A 71 -3.58 0.31 -5.69
N GLY A 72 -4.49 0.31 -6.67
CA GLY A 72 -5.34 -0.85 -6.93
C GLY A 72 -4.52 -2.11 -7.26
N ALA A 73 -3.41 -1.97 -7.98
CA ALA A 73 -2.46 -3.04 -8.26
C ALA A 73 -1.93 -3.72 -6.97
N ASN A 74 -1.45 -2.97 -5.98
CA ASN A 74 -1.02 -3.60 -4.71
C ASN A 74 -2.17 -4.31 -3.99
N LEU A 75 -3.37 -3.71 -4.01
CA LEU A 75 -4.54 -4.30 -3.35
C LEU A 75 -4.88 -5.69 -3.89
N GLU A 76 -4.78 -5.87 -5.20
CA GLU A 76 -5.16 -7.12 -5.87
C GLU A 76 -4.00 -8.12 -5.99
N GLU A 77 -2.78 -7.65 -6.27
CA GLU A 77 -1.62 -8.52 -6.52
C GLU A 77 -1.21 -9.32 -5.27
N ASP A 78 -1.47 -8.85 -4.05
CA ASP A 78 -1.24 -9.66 -2.84
C ASP A 78 -2.19 -10.87 -2.79
N ILE A 79 -3.44 -10.68 -3.23
CA ILE A 79 -4.43 -11.76 -3.32
C ILE A 79 -4.09 -12.69 -4.48
N MET A 80 -3.63 -12.16 -5.62
CA MET A 80 -3.16 -12.97 -6.75
C MET A 80 -1.98 -13.84 -6.35
N ASN A 81 -0.99 -13.26 -5.65
CA ASN A 81 0.14 -14.00 -5.11
C ASN A 81 -0.36 -15.08 -4.14
N LEU A 82 -1.29 -14.75 -3.25
CA LEU A 82 -1.87 -15.71 -2.30
C LEU A 82 -2.48 -16.93 -2.99
N VAL A 83 -3.09 -16.76 -4.17
CA VAL A 83 -3.89 -17.82 -4.81
C VAL A 83 -3.31 -18.36 -6.10
N ALA A 84 -2.19 -17.85 -6.63
CA ALA A 84 -1.64 -18.28 -7.91
C ALA A 84 -0.10 -18.28 -7.97
N HIS A 85 0.60 -18.15 -6.82
CA HIS A 85 2.05 -18.03 -6.74
C HIS A 85 2.84 -19.06 -7.55
N THR A 86 2.43 -20.33 -7.57
CA THR A 86 3.16 -21.39 -8.27
C THR A 86 3.19 -21.22 -9.79
N HIS A 87 2.36 -20.33 -10.33
CA HIS A 87 2.30 -19.99 -11.75
C HIS A 87 3.13 -18.75 -12.09
N TYR A 88 3.66 -18.02 -11.09
CA TYR A 88 4.54 -16.87 -11.34
C TYR A 88 5.82 -17.33 -12.03
N LYS A 89 6.30 -16.52 -12.98
CA LYS A 89 7.50 -16.83 -13.76
C LYS A 89 8.55 -15.76 -13.54
N ARG A 90 9.71 -16.16 -13.02
CA ARG A 90 10.87 -15.26 -12.92
C ARG A 90 11.56 -15.09 -14.26
N VAL A 91 11.98 -13.86 -14.55
CA VAL A 91 12.71 -13.44 -15.74
C VAL A 91 14.00 -12.71 -15.33
N PRO A 92 15.07 -13.44 -14.94
CA PRO A 92 16.30 -12.83 -14.43
C PRO A 92 17.00 -11.88 -15.41
N HIS A 93 16.77 -12.06 -16.72
CA HIS A 93 17.39 -11.28 -17.80
C HIS A 93 16.45 -10.21 -18.39
N TYR A 94 15.45 -9.74 -17.63
CA TYR A 94 14.39 -8.86 -18.12
C TYR A 94 14.84 -7.55 -18.79
N ARG A 95 16.09 -7.11 -18.58
CA ARG A 95 16.65 -5.91 -19.21
C ARG A 95 17.10 -6.11 -20.65
N ASP A 96 17.27 -7.36 -21.07
CA ASP A 96 17.85 -7.73 -22.36
C ASP A 96 16.85 -8.47 -23.28
N LEU A 97 15.56 -8.51 -22.92
CA LEU A 97 14.54 -9.15 -23.74
C LEU A 97 14.39 -8.44 -25.09
N SER A 98 14.35 -9.23 -26.14
CA SER A 98 13.94 -8.79 -27.47
C SER A 98 12.42 -8.56 -27.53
N PRO A 99 11.92 -7.75 -28.48
CA PRO A 99 10.48 -7.59 -28.69
C PRO A 99 9.73 -8.91 -28.96
N GLN A 100 10.40 -9.91 -29.55
CA GLN A 100 9.80 -11.22 -29.77
C GLN A 100 9.64 -11.98 -28.44
N GLU A 101 10.63 -11.93 -27.54
CA GLU A 101 10.51 -12.58 -26.23
C GLU A 101 9.45 -11.91 -25.36
N GLU A 102 9.29 -10.58 -25.44
CA GLU A 102 8.18 -9.87 -24.79
C GLU A 102 6.82 -10.31 -25.37
N TRP A 103 6.74 -10.51 -26.69
CA TRP A 103 5.54 -11.03 -27.35
C TRP A 103 5.24 -12.47 -26.96
N ASP A 104 6.25 -13.33 -26.84
CA ASP A 104 6.09 -14.72 -26.44
C ASP A 104 5.57 -14.80 -25.00
N LEU A 105 6.02 -13.92 -24.08
CA LEU A 105 5.44 -13.80 -22.75
C LEU A 105 3.93 -13.46 -22.81
N LEU A 106 3.55 -12.52 -23.66
CA LEU A 106 2.13 -12.17 -23.85
C LEU A 106 1.33 -13.36 -24.41
N GLN A 107 1.85 -14.07 -25.41
CA GLN A 107 1.18 -15.25 -25.99
C GLN A 107 1.03 -16.39 -24.98
N ASP A 108 1.97 -16.51 -24.05
CA ASP A 108 1.95 -17.47 -22.94
C ASP A 108 1.04 -17.01 -21.77
N GLY A 109 0.38 -15.84 -21.88
CA GLY A 109 -0.54 -15.32 -20.86
C GLY A 109 0.15 -14.64 -19.67
N PHE A 110 1.40 -14.19 -19.84
CA PHE A 110 2.17 -13.52 -18.80
C PHE A 110 2.18 -12.00 -18.95
N ASN A 111 1.87 -11.29 -17.85
CA ASN A 111 2.10 -9.85 -17.73
C ASN A 111 3.34 -9.62 -16.86
N ARG A 112 4.33 -8.91 -17.40
CA ARG A 112 5.64 -8.76 -16.76
C ARG A 112 5.75 -7.46 -15.96
N VAL A 113 6.17 -7.61 -14.71
CA VAL A 113 6.60 -6.53 -13.81
C VAL A 113 8.08 -6.72 -13.53
N THR A 114 8.92 -5.96 -14.23
CA THR A 114 10.40 -6.06 -14.12
C THR A 114 10.91 -7.49 -14.34
N ASP A 115 11.47 -8.14 -13.32
CA ASP A 115 12.05 -9.48 -13.38
C ASP A 115 11.06 -10.62 -13.06
N THR A 116 9.76 -10.32 -12.96
CA THR A 116 8.72 -11.29 -12.57
C THR A 116 7.48 -11.15 -13.44
N CYS A 117 6.85 -12.26 -13.80
CA CYS A 117 5.60 -12.30 -14.53
C CYS A 117 4.45 -12.79 -13.66
N ILE A 118 3.34 -12.06 -13.72
CA ILE A 118 2.08 -12.37 -13.07
C ILE A 118 1.23 -13.24 -14.00
N PRO A 119 0.75 -14.40 -13.54
CA PRO A 119 -0.13 -15.29 -14.29
C PRO A 119 -1.59 -14.83 -14.14
N GLU A 120 -1.90 -13.67 -14.72
CA GLU A 120 -3.18 -12.99 -14.50
C GLU A 120 -4.39 -13.89 -14.77
N GLU A 121 -4.39 -14.66 -15.88
CA GLU A 121 -5.51 -15.57 -16.17
C GLU A 121 -5.76 -16.58 -15.05
N GLU A 122 -4.72 -17.19 -14.51
CA GLU A 122 -4.85 -18.20 -13.45
C GLU A 122 -5.32 -17.57 -12.14
N ALA A 123 -4.81 -16.39 -11.79
CA ALA A 123 -5.26 -15.66 -10.63
C ALA A 123 -6.74 -15.22 -10.77
N PHE A 124 -7.13 -14.70 -11.94
CA PHE A 124 -8.50 -14.28 -12.19
C PHE A 124 -9.49 -15.41 -12.24
N ARG A 125 -9.14 -16.57 -12.84
CA ARG A 125 -10.01 -17.75 -12.83
C ARG A 125 -10.43 -18.13 -11.41
N ARG A 126 -9.54 -17.93 -10.43
CA ARG A 126 -9.82 -18.22 -9.02
C ARG A 126 -10.61 -17.12 -8.33
N ILE A 127 -10.38 -15.85 -8.66
CA ILE A 127 -10.96 -14.70 -7.93
C ILE A 127 -12.29 -14.23 -8.53
N GLN A 128 -12.40 -14.23 -9.87
CA GLN A 128 -13.41 -13.47 -10.62
C GLN A 128 -14.84 -13.90 -10.32
N GLU A 129 -15.12 -15.20 -10.28
CA GLU A 129 -16.48 -15.70 -10.01
C GLU A 129 -16.96 -15.24 -8.62
N HIS A 130 -16.09 -15.37 -7.62
CA HIS A 130 -16.41 -15.04 -6.24
C HIS A 130 -16.56 -13.54 -6.03
N ILE A 131 -15.66 -12.72 -6.55
CA ILE A 131 -15.75 -11.27 -6.38
C ILE A 131 -16.94 -10.68 -7.15
N HIS A 132 -17.25 -11.20 -8.34
CA HIS A 132 -18.43 -10.79 -9.10
C HIS A 132 -19.72 -11.09 -8.33
N LYS A 133 -19.82 -12.27 -7.72
CA LYS A 133 -20.95 -12.60 -6.85
C LYS A 133 -21.10 -11.61 -5.70
N ILE A 134 -19.99 -11.23 -5.03
CA ILE A 134 -20.04 -10.27 -3.92
C ILE A 134 -20.51 -8.89 -4.40
N TRP A 135 -20.05 -8.42 -5.56
CA TRP A 135 -20.55 -7.16 -6.15
C TRP A 135 -22.03 -7.24 -6.46
N LYS A 136 -22.47 -8.35 -7.07
CA LYS A 136 -23.86 -8.53 -7.47
C LYS A 136 -24.80 -8.61 -6.25
N ASP A 137 -24.39 -9.36 -5.22
CA ASP A 137 -25.12 -9.47 -3.96
C ASP A 137 -25.25 -8.11 -3.26
N ALA A 138 -24.21 -7.25 -3.31
CA ALA A 138 -24.28 -5.90 -2.76
C ALA A 138 -25.25 -5.02 -3.58
N GLU A 139 -25.16 -5.04 -4.91
CA GLU A 139 -26.05 -4.28 -5.77
C GLU A 139 -27.53 -4.67 -5.60
N ASP A 140 -27.81 -5.96 -5.57
CA ASP A 140 -29.18 -6.47 -5.43
C ASP A 140 -29.80 -6.10 -4.06
N LYS A 141 -28.96 -5.87 -3.04
CA LYS A 141 -29.35 -5.34 -1.72
C LYS A 141 -29.37 -3.81 -1.66
N GLY A 142 -28.95 -3.11 -2.72
CA GLY A 142 -28.77 -1.67 -2.72
C GLY A 142 -27.60 -1.19 -1.85
N GLU A 143 -26.67 -2.07 -1.54
CA GLU A 143 -25.46 -1.78 -0.77
C GLU A 143 -24.32 -1.33 -1.69
N ARG A 144 -23.44 -0.51 -1.15
CA ARG A 144 -22.24 -0.03 -1.84
C ARG A 144 -21.07 -0.06 -0.86
N TYR A 145 -19.92 -0.49 -1.34
CA TYR A 145 -18.71 -0.60 -0.54
C TYR A 145 -17.50 0.01 -1.27
N PHE A 146 -16.47 0.34 -0.53
CA PHE A 146 -15.17 0.69 -1.05
C PHE A 146 -14.47 -0.55 -1.65
N PRO A 147 -13.55 -0.38 -2.61
CA PRO A 147 -12.80 -1.49 -3.21
C PRO A 147 -12.22 -2.49 -2.21
N HIS A 148 -11.54 -2.02 -1.15
CA HIS A 148 -10.93 -2.90 -0.16
C HIS A 148 -11.95 -3.67 0.68
N GLU A 149 -13.13 -3.10 0.95
CA GLU A 149 -14.20 -3.76 1.71
C GLU A 149 -14.74 -4.98 0.95
N TYR A 150 -14.82 -4.92 -0.37
CA TYR A 150 -15.17 -6.08 -1.21
C TYR A 150 -14.10 -7.17 -1.15
N MET A 151 -12.82 -6.78 -1.20
CA MET A 151 -11.69 -7.72 -1.06
C MET A 151 -11.66 -8.37 0.33
N TYR A 152 -12.01 -7.62 1.38
CA TYR A 152 -12.12 -8.17 2.74
C TYR A 152 -13.25 -9.19 2.82
N LYS A 153 -14.43 -8.90 2.24
CA LYS A 153 -15.53 -9.88 2.17
C LYS A 153 -15.10 -11.15 1.44
N LEU A 154 -14.34 -11.02 0.35
CA LEU A 154 -13.79 -12.17 -0.37
C LEU A 154 -12.86 -13.00 0.51
N LEU A 155 -11.85 -12.38 1.12
CA LEU A 155 -10.85 -13.08 1.95
C LEU A 155 -11.49 -13.72 3.19
N LEU A 156 -12.36 -12.98 3.89
CA LEU A 156 -12.98 -13.43 5.13
C LEU A 156 -14.09 -14.48 4.91
N SER A 157 -14.63 -14.60 3.69
CA SER A 157 -15.58 -15.67 3.36
C SER A 157 -14.95 -17.07 3.46
N GLY A 158 -13.62 -17.15 3.33
CA GLY A 158 -12.88 -18.41 3.31
C GLY A 158 -12.99 -19.22 2.02
N VAL A 159 -13.70 -18.71 1.01
CA VAL A 159 -13.91 -19.41 -0.28
C VAL A 159 -12.60 -19.66 -1.04
N MET A 160 -11.60 -18.79 -0.85
CA MET A 160 -10.30 -18.91 -1.52
C MET A 160 -9.31 -19.83 -0.81
N LYS A 161 -9.62 -20.34 0.40
CA LYS A 161 -8.64 -21.04 1.25
C LYS A 161 -8.06 -22.30 0.62
N GLU A 162 -8.85 -23.02 -0.17
CA GLU A 162 -8.38 -24.22 -0.88
C GLU A 162 -7.39 -23.89 -2.00
N HIS A 163 -7.35 -22.63 -2.44
CA HIS A 163 -6.47 -22.15 -3.50
C HIS A 163 -5.20 -21.46 -2.98
N TYR A 164 -4.97 -21.43 -1.67
CA TYR A 164 -3.79 -20.75 -1.11
C TYR A 164 -2.49 -21.47 -1.50
N GLU A 165 -1.58 -20.74 -2.15
CA GLU A 165 -0.32 -21.26 -2.68
C GLU A 165 0.93 -20.74 -1.93
N ILE A 166 0.77 -19.76 -1.04
CA ILE A 166 1.82 -19.27 -0.12
C ILE A 166 1.37 -19.45 1.34
N ASP A 167 2.28 -19.26 2.31
CA ASP A 167 1.89 -19.15 3.72
C ASP A 167 0.94 -17.94 3.87
N PRO A 168 -0.31 -18.11 4.32
CA PRO A 168 -1.25 -17.00 4.50
C PRO A 168 -0.72 -15.91 5.46
N LYS A 169 0.27 -16.24 6.29
CA LYS A 169 1.00 -15.26 7.10
C LYS A 169 1.74 -14.20 6.27
N ASN A 170 2.04 -14.49 5.01
CA ASN A 170 2.76 -13.58 4.13
C ASN A 170 1.83 -12.69 3.30
N SER A 171 0.50 -12.88 3.36
CA SER A 171 -0.46 -11.97 2.72
C SER A 171 -0.77 -10.79 3.63
N TRP A 172 -0.46 -9.57 3.16
CA TRP A 172 -0.76 -8.37 3.91
C TRP A 172 -2.24 -7.98 3.82
N MET A 173 -2.92 -8.29 2.71
CA MET A 173 -4.36 -8.05 2.58
C MET A 173 -5.17 -8.94 3.52
N LEU A 174 -4.76 -10.19 3.69
CA LEU A 174 -5.40 -11.08 4.66
C LEU A 174 -5.16 -10.59 6.09
N ALA A 175 -3.93 -10.20 6.44
CA ALA A 175 -3.63 -9.62 7.75
C ALA A 175 -4.46 -8.34 8.03
N ALA A 176 -4.59 -7.49 7.01
CA ALA A 176 -5.37 -6.25 7.10
C ALA A 176 -6.86 -6.53 7.29
N ALA A 177 -7.41 -7.50 6.55
CA ALA A 177 -8.80 -7.95 6.67
C ALA A 177 -9.11 -8.54 8.04
N GLU A 178 -8.23 -9.41 8.56
CA GLU A 178 -8.37 -10.03 9.89
C GLU A 178 -8.29 -9.01 11.03
N LYS A 179 -7.46 -7.98 10.88
CA LYS A 179 -7.36 -6.85 11.83
C LYS A 179 -8.42 -5.79 11.61
N ASN A 180 -9.14 -5.85 10.49
CA ASN A 180 -10.10 -4.84 10.04
C ASN A 180 -9.52 -3.42 10.08
N ILE A 181 -8.29 -3.25 9.58
CA ILE A 181 -7.71 -1.91 9.42
C ILE A 181 -8.24 -1.26 8.14
N PRO A 182 -8.47 0.06 8.13
CA PRO A 182 -8.91 0.73 6.92
C PRO A 182 -7.83 0.78 5.83
N ILE A 183 -8.27 0.75 4.57
CA ILE A 183 -7.42 0.94 3.39
C ILE A 183 -8.03 2.00 2.49
N VAL A 184 -7.25 2.99 2.09
CA VAL A 184 -7.60 3.98 1.06
C VAL A 184 -7.02 3.53 -0.27
N VAL A 185 -7.85 3.38 -1.30
CA VAL A 185 -7.43 2.89 -2.63
C VAL A 185 -7.81 3.92 -3.69
N PRO A 186 -7.04 5.00 -3.81
CA PRO A 186 -7.35 6.05 -4.76
C PRO A 186 -7.04 5.59 -6.20
N GLY A 187 -7.88 5.98 -7.15
CA GLY A 187 -7.73 5.59 -8.56
C GLY A 187 -7.83 4.09 -8.77
N TRP A 188 -8.71 3.39 -8.05
CA TRP A 188 -8.85 1.93 -8.15
C TRP A 188 -9.17 1.45 -9.57
N GLU A 189 -9.82 2.27 -10.40
CA GLU A 189 -10.04 2.00 -11.81
C GLU A 189 -8.75 1.75 -12.60
N ASP A 190 -7.61 2.27 -12.14
CA ASP A 190 -6.25 1.96 -12.61
C ASP A 190 -5.73 0.66 -11.97
N SER A 191 -6.49 -0.42 -12.15
CA SER A 191 -6.14 -1.78 -11.75
C SER A 191 -6.91 -2.79 -12.58
N THR A 192 -6.46 -4.04 -12.56
CA THR A 192 -7.10 -5.08 -13.38
C THR A 192 -8.48 -5.41 -12.84
N MET A 193 -8.69 -5.45 -11.53
CA MET A 193 -10.02 -5.64 -10.95
C MET A 193 -10.94 -4.44 -11.22
N GLY A 194 -10.39 -3.23 -11.22
CA GLY A 194 -11.12 -2.02 -11.63
C GLY A 194 -11.59 -2.11 -13.09
N ASN A 195 -10.73 -2.59 -13.98
CA ASN A 195 -11.02 -2.82 -15.39
C ASN A 195 -12.09 -3.91 -15.58
N ILE A 196 -12.00 -5.01 -14.82
CA ILE A 196 -13.01 -6.08 -14.82
C ILE A 196 -14.37 -5.56 -14.37
N PHE A 197 -14.43 -4.81 -13.27
CA PHE A 197 -15.67 -4.19 -12.78
C PHE A 197 -16.29 -3.23 -13.82
N ALA A 198 -15.46 -2.41 -14.48
CA ALA A 198 -15.90 -1.55 -15.57
C ALA A 198 -16.48 -2.34 -16.74
N SER A 199 -15.90 -3.51 -17.06
CA SER A 199 -16.43 -4.39 -18.12
C SER A 199 -17.84 -4.90 -17.81
N TYR A 200 -18.13 -5.26 -16.54
CA TYR A 200 -19.47 -5.66 -16.10
C TYR A 200 -20.46 -4.50 -16.15
N CYS A 201 -20.00 -3.26 -15.87
CA CYS A 201 -20.81 -2.06 -16.05
C CYS A 201 -21.18 -1.83 -17.52
N ILE A 202 -20.23 -2.00 -18.44
CA ILE A 202 -20.47 -1.87 -19.89
C ILE A 202 -21.46 -2.92 -20.39
N LYS A 203 -21.41 -4.15 -19.86
CA LYS A 203 -22.36 -5.22 -20.18
C LYS A 203 -23.75 -5.01 -19.58
N GLY A 204 -23.91 -4.04 -18.67
CA GLY A 204 -25.18 -3.78 -17.97
C GLY A 204 -25.49 -4.78 -16.85
N GLU A 205 -24.49 -5.54 -16.39
CA GLU A 205 -24.63 -6.54 -15.32
C GLU A 205 -24.49 -5.91 -13.92
N LEU A 206 -23.70 -4.84 -13.83
CA LEU A 206 -23.48 -4.02 -12.64
C LEU A 206 -23.62 -2.54 -12.99
N LYS A 207 -23.74 -1.69 -11.96
CA LYS A 207 -23.72 -0.22 -12.08
C LYS A 207 -22.40 0.33 -11.54
N PRO A 208 -21.85 1.39 -12.14
CA PRO A 208 -20.68 2.08 -11.57
C PRO A 208 -20.90 2.52 -10.12
N SER A 209 -22.14 2.89 -9.78
CA SER A 209 -22.54 3.21 -8.43
C SER A 209 -22.46 2.04 -7.46
N THR A 210 -22.21 0.79 -7.85
CA THR A 210 -22.05 -0.31 -6.86
C THR A 210 -20.72 -0.18 -6.10
N MET A 211 -19.76 0.56 -6.66
CA MET A 211 -18.49 0.91 -6.02
C MET A 211 -18.53 2.31 -5.42
N LYS A 212 -17.97 2.50 -4.21
CA LYS A 212 -17.70 3.84 -3.67
C LYS A 212 -16.48 4.46 -4.34
N SER A 213 -16.55 5.77 -4.57
CA SER A 213 -15.57 6.54 -5.36
C SER A 213 -14.37 7.06 -4.55
N GLY A 214 -13.36 7.57 -5.25
CA GLY A 214 -12.23 8.28 -4.64
C GLY A 214 -12.65 9.52 -3.83
N ILE A 215 -13.70 10.22 -4.23
CA ILE A 215 -14.22 11.35 -3.44
C ILE A 215 -14.80 10.86 -2.10
N GLU A 216 -15.56 9.75 -2.13
CA GLU A 216 -16.06 9.13 -0.90
C GLU A 216 -14.91 8.67 0.01
N TYR A 217 -13.80 8.19 -0.55
CA TYR A 217 -12.59 7.89 0.22
C TYR A 217 -11.97 9.11 0.88
N MET A 218 -11.86 10.24 0.16
CA MET A 218 -11.30 11.47 0.71
C MET A 218 -12.15 12.01 1.88
N ILE A 219 -13.47 11.98 1.74
CA ILE A 219 -14.42 12.37 2.80
C ILE A 219 -14.25 11.46 4.02
N TRP A 220 -14.24 10.14 3.79
CA TRP A 220 -14.05 9.16 4.86
C TRP A 220 -12.69 9.33 5.56
N LEU A 221 -11.62 9.58 4.80
CA LEU A 221 -10.27 9.77 5.33
C LEU A 221 -10.17 11.05 6.18
N ALA A 222 -10.84 12.14 5.78
CA ALA A 222 -10.86 13.37 6.57
C ALA A 222 -11.50 13.15 7.95
N ASP A 223 -12.63 12.44 7.98
CA ASP A 223 -13.30 12.07 9.23
C ASP A 223 -12.42 11.15 10.09
N TRP A 224 -11.86 10.11 9.48
CA TRP A 224 -10.96 9.18 10.17
C TRP A 224 -9.74 9.92 10.73
N TYR A 225 -9.06 10.74 9.93
CA TYR A 225 -7.84 11.43 10.35
C TYR A 225 -8.13 12.35 11.53
N LYS A 226 -9.21 13.14 11.49
CA LYS A 226 -9.58 14.03 12.60
C LYS A 226 -9.81 13.28 13.91
N HIS A 227 -10.51 12.15 13.87
CA HIS A 227 -10.78 11.32 15.06
C HIS A 227 -9.55 10.58 15.59
N ASN A 228 -8.54 10.39 14.74
CA ASN A 228 -7.36 9.58 15.05
C ASN A 228 -6.09 10.42 15.28
N SER A 229 -6.13 11.73 15.03
CA SER A 229 -5.00 12.64 15.19
C SER A 229 -4.88 13.30 16.57
N GLY A 230 -5.54 12.75 17.60
CA GLY A 230 -5.32 13.16 18.98
C GLY A 230 -3.91 12.78 19.49
N GLY A 231 -3.45 13.44 20.56
CA GLY A 231 -2.15 13.13 21.18
C GLY A 231 -0.97 13.40 20.23
N LYS A 232 -0.21 12.36 19.87
CA LYS A 232 0.93 12.45 18.94
C LYS A 232 0.53 12.53 17.47
N GLY A 233 -0.75 12.36 17.17
CA GLY A 233 -1.27 12.42 15.82
C GLY A 233 -1.03 11.14 15.03
N VAL A 234 -1.11 11.27 13.71
CA VAL A 234 -0.85 10.19 12.76
C VAL A 234 0.45 10.49 12.00
N GLY A 235 1.38 9.54 12.00
CA GLY A 235 2.57 9.55 11.16
C GLY A 235 2.34 8.94 9.79
N PHE A 236 3.21 9.29 8.84
CA PHE A 236 3.10 8.89 7.44
C PHE A 236 4.41 8.21 6.98
N PHE A 237 4.33 6.92 6.65
CA PHE A 237 5.45 6.16 6.09
C PHE A 237 5.16 5.80 4.64
N GLN A 238 5.87 6.44 3.72
CA GLN A 238 5.65 6.36 2.28
C GLN A 238 6.65 5.41 1.62
N ILE A 239 6.16 4.35 0.98
CA ILE A 239 6.94 3.52 0.08
C ILE A 239 6.62 3.93 -1.37
N GLY A 240 7.63 4.42 -2.09
CA GLY A 240 7.49 4.99 -3.42
C GLY A 240 6.85 6.38 -3.39
N GLY A 241 5.96 6.65 -4.33
CA GLY A 241 5.25 7.94 -4.45
C GLY A 241 3.95 7.82 -5.22
N GLY A 242 3.62 8.81 -6.04
CA GLY A 242 2.39 8.81 -6.84
C GLY A 242 1.12 8.84 -5.99
N ILE A 243 0.02 8.31 -6.54
CA ILE A 243 -1.32 8.49 -5.98
C ILE A 243 -1.47 7.86 -4.59
N ALA A 244 -0.80 6.73 -4.30
CA ALA A 244 -0.87 6.08 -3.00
C ALA A 244 -0.30 6.97 -1.87
N GLY A 245 0.70 7.81 -2.17
CA GLY A 245 1.28 8.76 -1.22
C GLY A 245 0.61 10.13 -1.23
N ASP A 246 0.35 10.71 -2.40
CA ASP A 246 -0.16 12.07 -2.51
C ASP A 246 -1.65 12.21 -2.17
N PHE A 247 -2.48 11.24 -2.56
CA PHE A 247 -3.90 11.29 -2.24
C PHE A 247 -4.17 11.37 -0.72
N PRO A 248 -3.65 10.46 0.13
CA PRO A 248 -3.99 10.49 1.55
C PRO A 248 -3.36 11.68 2.28
N ILE A 249 -2.14 12.10 1.91
CA ILE A 249 -1.44 13.17 2.63
C ILE A 249 -2.07 14.55 2.38
N CYS A 250 -2.78 14.70 1.27
CA CYS A 250 -3.56 15.89 0.92
C CYS A 250 -4.82 16.08 1.80
N VAL A 251 -5.19 15.11 2.64
CA VAL A 251 -6.32 15.27 3.58
C VAL A 251 -6.13 16.46 4.53
N VAL A 252 -4.89 16.69 5.00
CA VAL A 252 -4.55 17.79 5.91
C VAL A 252 -4.74 19.16 5.25
N PRO A 253 -4.08 19.47 4.11
CA PRO A 253 -4.31 20.75 3.44
C PRO A 253 -5.74 20.91 2.97
N MET A 254 -6.44 19.85 2.54
CA MET A 254 -7.85 19.97 2.15
C MET A 254 -8.73 20.39 3.34
N MET A 255 -8.54 19.79 4.52
CA MET A 255 -9.27 20.22 5.72
C MET A 255 -8.96 21.66 6.11
N TYR A 256 -7.70 22.11 5.97
CA TYR A 256 -7.31 23.46 6.35
C TYR A 256 -7.71 24.54 5.33
N GLN A 257 -7.47 24.29 4.04
CA GLN A 257 -7.61 25.28 2.97
C GLN A 257 -9.01 25.27 2.37
N ASP A 258 -9.58 24.09 2.10
CA ASP A 258 -10.85 23.95 1.37
C ASP A 258 -12.05 23.89 2.32
N LEU A 259 -11.90 23.26 3.49
CA LEU A 259 -12.93 23.27 4.55
C LEU A 259 -12.77 24.42 5.55
N GLU A 260 -11.68 25.19 5.44
CA GLU A 260 -11.37 26.33 6.31
C GLU A 260 -11.34 25.97 7.81
N TRP A 261 -10.97 24.73 8.14
CA TRP A 261 -10.80 24.33 9.54
C TRP A 261 -9.44 24.78 10.06
N HIS A 262 -9.42 25.53 11.16
CA HIS A 262 -8.17 26.08 11.68
C HIS A 262 -7.45 25.18 12.69
N ASP A 263 -8.16 24.25 13.33
CA ASP A 263 -7.60 23.29 14.29
C ASP A 263 -7.30 21.93 13.63
N VAL A 264 -6.58 21.96 12.50
CA VAL A 264 -6.20 20.74 11.77
C VAL A 264 -4.78 20.30 12.17
N PRO A 265 -4.60 19.10 12.75
CA PRO A 265 -3.28 18.61 13.10
C PRO A 265 -2.46 18.27 11.85
N PHE A 266 -1.16 18.58 11.89
CA PHE A 266 -0.19 18.11 10.91
C PHE A 266 0.12 16.62 11.09
N TRP A 267 0.71 15.99 10.07
CA TRP A 267 1.26 14.64 10.23
C TRP A 267 2.40 14.64 11.26
N GLY A 268 2.36 13.72 12.23
CA GLY A 268 3.26 13.71 13.39
C GLY A 268 4.63 13.05 13.16
N TYR A 269 4.81 12.41 12.01
CA TYR A 269 6.05 11.79 11.54
C TYR A 269 5.96 11.67 10.02
N PHE A 270 7.09 11.78 9.32
CA PHE A 270 7.16 11.52 7.89
C PHE A 270 8.43 10.74 7.51
N CYS A 271 8.29 9.69 6.72
CA CYS A 271 9.43 9.09 6.02
C CYS A 271 9.00 8.70 4.62
N GLN A 272 9.85 8.93 3.62
CA GLN A 272 9.66 8.37 2.29
C GLN A 272 10.86 7.53 1.86
N ILE A 273 10.57 6.35 1.31
CA ILE A 273 11.53 5.56 0.54
C ILE A 273 11.23 5.81 -0.94
N SER A 274 12.17 6.40 -1.67
CA SER A 274 11.97 6.75 -3.08
C SER A 274 13.32 6.86 -3.79
N ASP A 275 13.42 6.36 -5.01
CA ASP A 275 14.55 6.60 -5.92
C ASP A 275 14.23 7.70 -6.95
N SER A 276 13.06 8.34 -6.85
CA SER A 276 12.60 9.38 -7.76
C SER A 276 13.42 10.66 -7.60
N THR A 277 13.77 11.29 -8.74
CA THR A 277 14.51 12.56 -8.75
C THR A 277 13.57 13.76 -8.76
N THR A 278 14.03 14.88 -8.19
CA THR A 278 13.29 16.17 -8.18
C THR A 278 13.18 16.84 -9.55
N SER A 279 13.92 16.37 -10.56
CA SER A 279 14.14 17.04 -11.85
C SER A 279 12.88 17.50 -12.56
N TYR A 280 11.82 16.69 -12.56
CA TYR A 280 10.55 17.00 -13.24
C TYR A 280 9.53 17.75 -12.36
N GLY A 281 9.92 18.21 -11.16
CA GLY A 281 8.97 18.68 -10.16
C GLY A 281 8.06 17.56 -9.64
N SER A 282 8.56 16.31 -9.66
CA SER A 282 7.82 15.13 -9.26
C SER A 282 7.47 15.17 -7.77
N TYR A 283 6.19 15.00 -7.43
CA TYR A 283 5.78 14.83 -6.03
C TYR A 283 6.46 13.62 -5.36
N SER A 284 6.68 12.54 -6.12
CA SER A 284 7.35 11.32 -5.65
C SER A 284 8.83 11.54 -5.29
N GLY A 285 9.45 12.59 -5.85
CA GLY A 285 10.84 12.97 -5.57
C GLY A 285 10.96 14.21 -4.69
N ALA A 286 9.84 14.85 -4.31
CA ALA A 286 9.86 16.07 -3.50
C ALA A 286 10.48 15.79 -2.13
N VAL A 287 11.44 16.63 -1.72
CA VAL A 287 12.07 16.50 -0.41
C VAL A 287 11.05 16.73 0.71
N PRO A 288 11.17 16.07 1.87
CA PRO A 288 10.19 16.21 2.95
C PRO A 288 9.94 17.66 3.41
N ASN A 289 10.94 18.53 3.32
CA ASN A 289 10.80 19.95 3.67
C ASN A 289 9.79 20.69 2.80
N GLU A 290 9.64 20.31 1.53
CA GLU A 290 8.67 20.94 0.63
C GLU A 290 7.25 20.76 1.16
N LYS A 291 6.96 19.67 1.87
CA LYS A 291 5.64 19.39 2.45
C LYS A 291 5.20 20.41 3.50
N ILE A 292 6.13 21.17 4.08
CA ILE A 292 5.82 22.27 5.02
C ILE A 292 5.11 23.41 4.29
N THR A 293 5.52 23.74 3.05
CA THR A 293 4.89 24.85 2.29
C THR A 293 3.45 24.53 1.90
N TRP A 294 3.13 23.24 1.79
CA TRP A 294 1.79 22.73 1.54
C TRP A 294 0.95 22.56 2.81
N GLY A 295 1.48 22.91 3.99
CA GLY A 295 0.77 22.72 5.26
C GLY A 295 0.52 21.24 5.61
N LYS A 296 1.35 20.32 5.09
CA LYS A 296 1.26 18.89 5.41
C LYS A 296 2.03 18.57 6.71
N LEU A 297 3.18 19.21 6.92
CA LEU A 297 4.07 18.98 8.08
C LEU A 297 4.32 20.27 8.86
N ASP A 298 4.48 20.17 10.18
CA ASP A 298 5.06 21.24 11.01
C ASP A 298 6.59 21.32 10.87
N ILE A 299 7.18 22.48 11.21
CA ILE A 299 8.62 22.70 11.23
C ILE A 299 9.36 21.67 12.11
N ASN A 300 8.75 21.22 13.20
CA ASN A 300 9.33 20.27 14.15
C ASN A 300 9.02 18.80 13.83
N THR A 301 8.21 18.54 12.80
CA THR A 301 7.86 17.16 12.42
C THR A 301 9.13 16.37 12.08
N PRO A 302 9.37 15.21 12.73
CA PRO A 302 10.43 14.28 12.33
C PRO A 302 10.19 13.85 10.89
N LYS A 303 11.16 14.09 10.02
CA LYS A 303 11.01 13.88 8.58
C LYS A 303 12.29 13.27 7.99
N PHE A 304 12.12 12.19 7.23
CA PHE A 304 13.21 11.38 6.71
C PHE A 304 13.00 11.09 5.22
N ILE A 305 14.11 10.87 4.52
CA ILE A 305 14.13 10.37 3.14
C ILE A 305 15.19 9.26 3.05
N VAL A 306 14.80 8.13 2.47
CA VAL A 306 15.70 7.02 2.15
C VAL A 306 15.70 6.86 0.64
N GLU A 307 16.81 7.26 0.01
CA GLU A 307 17.00 7.24 -1.44
C GLU A 307 17.45 5.85 -1.89
N SER A 308 16.50 4.91 -2.02
CA SER A 308 16.80 3.52 -2.34
C SER A 308 15.59 2.74 -2.87
N ASP A 309 15.85 1.55 -3.40
CA ASP A 309 14.83 0.57 -3.73
C ASP A 309 14.16 0.05 -2.44
N ALA A 310 12.84 0.15 -2.39
CA ALA A 310 12.05 -0.25 -1.23
C ALA A 310 12.14 -1.74 -0.91
N THR A 311 12.37 -2.60 -1.91
CA THR A 311 12.55 -4.05 -1.72
C THR A 311 13.78 -4.39 -0.88
N ILE A 312 14.76 -3.48 -0.81
CA ILE A 312 15.95 -3.62 0.02
C ILE A 312 15.72 -3.03 1.41
N VAL A 313 15.22 -1.78 1.48
CA VAL A 313 15.25 -1.01 2.72
C VAL A 313 14.01 -1.15 3.59
N ALA A 314 12.82 -1.37 3.00
CA ALA A 314 11.59 -1.50 3.78
C ALA A 314 11.63 -2.74 4.72
N PRO A 315 12.05 -3.94 4.28
CA PRO A 315 12.17 -5.09 5.17
C PRO A 315 13.16 -4.87 6.32
N LEU A 316 14.21 -4.07 6.14
CA LEU A 316 15.17 -3.73 7.21
C LEU A 316 14.55 -2.79 8.25
N ILE A 317 13.78 -1.79 7.81
CA ILE A 317 13.02 -0.92 8.72
C ILE A 317 11.96 -1.74 9.48
N PHE A 318 11.24 -2.62 8.80
CA PHE A 318 10.25 -3.48 9.45
C PHE A 318 10.91 -4.44 10.44
N SER A 319 12.05 -5.04 10.09
CA SER A 319 12.84 -5.87 11.01
C SER A 319 13.20 -5.11 12.29
N TYR A 320 13.61 -3.84 12.17
CA TYR A 320 13.89 -2.98 13.33
C TYR A 320 12.68 -2.77 14.25
N LEU A 321 11.51 -2.57 13.65
CA LEU A 321 10.25 -2.31 14.34
C LEU A 321 9.66 -3.57 14.96
N LEU A 322 9.86 -4.72 14.32
CA LEU A 322 9.43 -6.05 14.76
C LEU A 322 10.40 -6.69 15.78
N GLY A 323 11.61 -6.13 15.92
CA GLY A 323 12.64 -6.64 16.81
C GLY A 323 13.33 -7.90 16.28
N TRP A 324 13.34 -8.09 14.96
CA TRP A 324 14.05 -9.18 14.28
C TRP A 324 15.57 -8.95 14.22
#